data_AF-A0A9E6B6T9-F1
#
_entry.id   AF-A0A9E6B6T9-F1
#
_cell.length_a   1.000
_cell.length_b   1.000
_cell.length_c   1.000
_cell.angle_alpha   90.00
_cell.angle_beta   90.00
_cell.angle_gamma   90.00
#
_symmetry.space_group_name_H-M   'P 1'
#
loop_
_entity.id
_entity.type
_entity.pdbx_description
1 polymer ?
#
loop_
_entity_poly.entity_id
_entity_poly.type
_entity_poly.pdbx_seq_one_letter_code
_entity_poly.pdbx_strand_id
1 'polypeptide(L)'
;MARGADIGGGRGGFTLLELVLVMVVICTVLAMAAPSLRGFFASRQTQDTAAYLVALTELARSQAISEGRVYRLNLDPVEGTYWLTVQGGGDFERLETEFGRTFRLPDGVRMELSTDSGHITFQPTGRVDAATIRLTGRQGDRAVVASPSATERFQVTDLHGSEVPR
;
A
#
# COMPACT_ATOMS: atom_id res chain seq x y z
N MET A 1 73.33 37.12 -6.65
CA MET A 1 72.39 37.03 -7.79
C MET A 1 71.50 35.83 -7.54
N ALA A 2 70.31 36.02 -6.96
CA ALA A 2 69.26 35.00 -6.88
C ALA A 2 67.92 35.73 -6.70
N ARG A 3 67.10 35.71 -7.74
CA ARG A 3 65.74 36.30 -7.76
C ARG A 3 64.82 35.42 -6.92
N GLY A 4 64.17 36.02 -5.92
CA GLY A 4 63.04 35.41 -5.22
C GLY A 4 61.87 35.23 -6.19
N ALA A 5 61.35 34.01 -6.26
CA ALA A 5 60.14 33.69 -6.98
C ALA A 5 58.94 34.17 -6.15
N ASP A 6 58.23 35.19 -6.66
CA ASP A 6 56.94 35.60 -6.13
C ASP A 6 55.87 34.63 -6.68
N ILE A 7 55.44 33.70 -5.83
CA ILE A 7 54.26 32.86 -6.06
C ILE A 7 53.03 33.66 -5.60
N GLY A 8 52.51 34.49 -6.50
CA GLY A 8 51.26 35.22 -6.31
C GLY A 8 50.09 34.25 -6.09
N GLY A 9 49.75 34.04 -4.82
CA GLY A 9 48.59 33.25 -4.40
C GLY A 9 47.30 33.97 -4.72
N GLY A 10 46.63 33.53 -5.80
CA GLY A 10 45.27 33.92 -6.12
C GLY A 10 44.30 33.45 -5.04
N ARG A 11 43.98 34.33 -4.07
CA ARG A 11 42.90 34.10 -3.11
C ARG A 11 41.56 34.35 -3.80
N GLY A 12 41.02 33.33 -4.45
CA GLY A 12 39.65 33.34 -4.96
C GLY A 12 38.67 33.20 -3.79
N GLY A 13 38.00 34.28 -3.43
CA GLY A 13 36.82 34.25 -2.55
C GLY A 13 35.57 34.07 -3.40
N PHE A 14 34.62 33.26 -2.93
CA PHE A 14 33.31 33.10 -3.54
C PHE A 14 32.59 34.45 -3.58
N THR A 15 32.07 34.83 -4.75
CA THR A 15 31.29 36.08 -4.89
C THR A 15 29.85 35.86 -4.42
N LEU A 16 29.16 36.92 -3.99
CA LEU A 16 27.72 36.83 -3.65
C LEU A 16 26.90 36.29 -4.83
N LEU A 17 27.27 36.66 -6.05
CA LEU A 17 26.64 36.21 -7.28
C LEU A 17 26.74 34.68 -7.44
N GLU A 18 27.89 34.11 -7.10
CA GLU A 18 28.14 32.67 -7.18
C GLU A 18 27.25 31.90 -6.18
N LEU A 19 27.09 32.42 -4.96
CA LEU A 19 26.20 31.80 -3.98
C LEU A 19 24.73 31.85 -4.42
N VAL A 20 24.29 32.97 -5.01
CA VAL A 20 22.93 33.08 -5.58
C VAL A 20 22.74 32.09 -6.73
N LEU A 21 23.71 31.96 -7.63
CA LEU A 21 23.65 31.01 -8.74
C LEU A 21 23.57 29.56 -8.22
N VAL A 22 24.39 29.21 -7.22
CA VAL A 22 24.37 27.88 -6.59
C VAL A 22 23.03 27.60 -5.95
N MET A 23 22.44 28.55 -5.22
CA MET A 23 21.11 28.40 -4.65
C MET A 23 20.05 28.17 -5.74
N VAL A 24 20.09 28.92 -6.84
CA VAL A 24 19.18 28.72 -7.97
C VAL A 24 19.34 27.32 -8.57
N VAL A 25 20.56 26.85 -8.80
CA VAL A 25 20.82 25.50 -9.33
C VAL A 25 20.28 24.43 -8.36
N ILE A 26 20.57 24.54 -7.06
CA ILE A 26 20.08 23.61 -6.03
C ILE A 26 18.55 23.60 -5.98
N CYS A 27 17.90 24.77 -5.99
CA CYS A 27 16.44 24.88 -6.00
C CYS A 27 15.83 24.23 -7.26
N THR A 28 16.46 24.43 -8.42
CA THR A 28 15.98 23.85 -9.69
C THR A 28 16.07 22.33 -9.66
N VAL A 29 17.21 21.80 -9.18
CA VAL A 29 17.41 20.35 -9.02
C VAL A 29 16.42 19.77 -8.00
N LEU A 30 16.20 20.43 -6.87
CA LEU A 30 15.22 20.01 -5.85
C LEU A 30 13.78 20.03 -6.39
N ALA A 31 13.41 21.03 -7.18
CA ALA A 31 12.08 21.11 -7.80
C ALA A 31 11.83 19.93 -8.76
N MET A 32 12.86 19.49 -9.49
CA MET A 32 12.80 18.31 -10.36
C MET A 32 12.79 16.99 -9.58
N ALA A 33 13.43 16.94 -8.41
CA ALA A 33 13.47 15.74 -7.55
C ALA A 33 12.23 15.58 -6.65
N ALA A 34 11.48 16.65 -6.38
CA ALA A 34 10.25 16.59 -5.58
C ALA A 34 9.20 15.57 -6.07
N PRO A 35 8.88 15.44 -7.38
CA PRO A 35 7.93 14.45 -7.86
C PRO A 35 8.40 12.99 -7.70
N SER A 36 9.71 12.70 -7.80
CA SER A 36 10.21 11.32 -7.68
C SER A 36 10.11 10.80 -6.24
N LEU A 37 10.35 11.67 -5.25
CA LEU A 37 10.17 11.32 -3.84
C LEU A 37 8.70 11.03 -3.50
N ARG A 38 7.75 11.82 -4.03
CA ARG A 38 6.32 11.58 -3.83
C ARG A 38 5.86 10.21 -4.36
N GLY A 39 6.45 9.72 -5.44
CA GLY A 39 6.15 8.39 -5.99
C GLY A 39 6.60 7.23 -5.11
N PHE A 40 7.80 7.33 -4.54
CA PHE A 40 8.32 6.31 -3.62
C PHE A 40 7.48 6.18 -2.34
N PHE A 41 6.96 7.28 -1.79
CA PHE A 41 6.08 7.21 -0.62
C PHE A 41 4.70 6.62 -0.94
N ALA A 42 4.13 6.94 -2.10
CA ALA A 42 2.82 6.42 -2.51
C ALA A 42 2.82 4.92 -2.85
N SER A 43 3.93 4.40 -3.40
CA SER A 43 4.10 2.97 -3.67
C SER A 43 4.16 2.15 -2.37
N ARG A 44 4.94 2.61 -1.38
CA ARG A 44 4.99 1.97 -0.05
C ARG A 44 3.62 1.91 0.62
N GLN A 45 2.84 2.98 0.54
CA GLN A 45 1.50 3.02 1.13
C GLN A 45 0.55 1.96 0.54
N THR A 46 0.69 1.65 -0.75
CA THR A 46 -0.11 0.62 -1.42
C THR A 46 0.32 -0.78 -0.96
N GLN A 47 1.63 -1.02 -0.88
CA GLN A 47 2.18 -2.29 -0.38
C GLN A 47 1.85 -2.53 1.10
N ASP A 48 1.96 -1.50 1.94
CA ASP A 48 1.59 -1.58 3.37
C ASP A 48 0.11 -1.93 3.54
N THR A 49 -0.76 -1.35 2.70
CA THR A 49 -2.20 -1.66 2.70
C THR A 49 -2.46 -3.11 2.26
N ALA A 50 -1.74 -3.59 1.23
CA ALA A 50 -1.85 -4.97 0.77
C ALA A 50 -1.41 -5.96 1.86
N ALA A 51 -0.26 -5.71 2.50
CA ALA A 51 0.26 -6.51 3.59
C ALA A 51 -0.71 -6.53 4.79
N TYR A 52 -1.30 -5.39 5.12
CA TYR A 52 -2.31 -5.29 6.17
C TYR A 52 -3.56 -6.10 5.84
N LEU A 53 -4.07 -6.05 4.61
CA LEU A 53 -5.20 -6.86 4.19
C LEU A 53 -4.88 -8.37 4.25
N VAL A 54 -3.69 -8.80 3.84
CA VAL A 54 -3.28 -10.20 3.99
C VAL A 54 -3.27 -10.61 5.47
N ALA A 55 -2.68 -9.80 6.35
CA ALA A 55 -2.69 -10.05 7.79
C ALA A 55 -4.12 -10.14 8.36
N LEU A 56 -5.03 -9.28 7.91
CA LEU A 56 -6.45 -9.32 8.29
C LEU A 56 -7.14 -10.60 7.83
N THR A 57 -6.87 -11.07 6.61
CA THR A 57 -7.46 -12.33 6.12
C THR A 57 -6.96 -13.54 6.91
N GLU A 58 -5.67 -13.60 7.25
CA GLU A 58 -5.12 -14.67 8.11
C GLU A 58 -5.67 -14.60 9.53
N LEU A 59 -5.84 -13.39 10.08
CA LEU A 59 -6.48 -13.19 11.37
C LEU A 59 -7.94 -13.69 11.34
N ALA A 60 -8.74 -13.26 10.36
CA ALA A 60 -10.14 -13.66 10.23
C ALA A 60 -10.27 -15.19 10.08
N ARG A 61 -9.37 -15.82 9.30
CA ARG A 61 -9.29 -17.27 9.16
C ARG A 61 -8.97 -17.96 10.48
N SER A 62 -7.96 -17.48 11.20
CA SER A 62 -7.57 -18.02 12.51
C SER A 62 -8.72 -17.93 13.51
N GLN A 63 -9.41 -16.77 13.57
CA GLN A 63 -10.56 -16.57 14.45
C GLN A 63 -11.74 -17.46 14.07
N ALA A 64 -12.05 -17.62 12.78
CA ALA A 64 -13.11 -18.51 12.32
C ALA A 64 -12.87 -19.96 12.78
N ILE A 65 -11.62 -20.43 12.69
CA ILE A 65 -11.22 -21.77 13.14
C ILE A 65 -11.29 -21.87 14.67
N SER A 66 -10.73 -20.90 15.40
CA SER A 66 -10.67 -20.91 16.87
C SER A 66 -12.05 -20.83 17.54
N GLU A 67 -12.94 -19.97 17.02
CA GLU A 67 -14.28 -19.79 17.57
C GLU A 67 -15.31 -20.77 17.01
N GLY A 68 -14.99 -21.48 15.93
CA GLY A 68 -15.93 -22.38 15.27
C GLY A 68 -17.06 -21.64 14.54
N ARG A 69 -16.89 -20.34 14.24
CA ARG A 69 -17.92 -19.46 13.65
C ARG A 69 -17.51 -18.96 12.27
N VAL A 70 -18.48 -18.69 11.41
CA VAL A 70 -18.21 -18.12 10.08
C VAL A 70 -17.88 -16.64 10.22
N TYR A 71 -16.75 -16.23 9.66
CA TYR A 71 -16.34 -14.82 9.56
C TYR A 71 -16.52 -14.33 8.13
N ARG A 72 -16.82 -13.05 7.95
CA ARG A 72 -16.89 -12.40 6.64
C ARG A 72 -16.11 -11.08 6.65
N LEU A 73 -15.26 -10.89 5.65
CA LEU A 73 -14.64 -9.61 5.33
C LEU A 73 -15.50 -8.91 4.29
N ASN A 74 -16.15 -7.84 4.71
CA ASN A 74 -16.97 -7.00 3.83
C ASN A 74 -16.09 -5.87 3.30
N LEU A 75 -16.19 -5.63 2.01
CA LEU A 75 -15.34 -4.69 1.27
C LEU A 75 -16.27 -3.79 0.45
N ASP A 76 -16.24 -2.50 0.72
CA ASP A 76 -16.93 -1.48 -0.07
C ASP A 76 -15.91 -0.75 -0.95
N PRO A 77 -15.80 -1.10 -2.24
CA PRO A 77 -14.89 -0.43 -3.16
C PRO A 77 -15.34 0.99 -3.53
N VAL A 78 -16.60 1.36 -3.32
CA VAL A 78 -17.15 2.69 -3.63
C VAL A 78 -16.75 3.69 -2.55
N GLU A 79 -16.98 3.34 -1.28
CA GLU A 79 -16.55 4.18 -0.15
C GLU A 79 -15.08 3.96 0.23
N GLY A 80 -14.46 2.89 -0.30
CA GLY A 80 -13.10 2.50 0.05
C GLY A 80 -12.99 2.03 1.50
N THR A 81 -14.03 1.35 2.00
CA THR A 81 -14.10 0.89 3.39
C THR A 81 -14.10 -0.64 3.48
N TYR A 82 -13.69 -1.17 4.63
CA TYR A 82 -13.73 -2.61 4.90
C TYR A 82 -13.94 -2.89 6.39
N TRP A 83 -14.60 -4.00 6.70
CA TRP A 83 -14.90 -4.42 8.09
C TRP A 83 -15.13 -5.92 8.21
N LEU A 84 -14.87 -6.49 9.39
CA LEU A 84 -15.19 -7.88 9.70
C LEU A 84 -16.57 -8.03 10.36
N THR A 85 -17.28 -9.06 9.95
CA THR A 85 -18.51 -9.54 10.61
C THR A 85 -18.38 -11.02 10.96
N VAL A 86 -19.05 -11.44 12.02
CA VAL A 86 -19.09 -12.83 12.49
C VAL A 86 -20.54 -13.31 12.51
N GLN A 87 -20.75 -14.60 12.23
CA GLN A 87 -22.05 -15.23 12.31
C GLN A 87 -22.54 -15.31 13.77
N GLY A 88 -23.64 -14.66 14.11
CA GLY A 88 -24.28 -14.65 15.43
C GLY A 88 -25.81 -14.69 15.31
N GLY A 89 -26.48 -15.47 16.15
CA GLY A 89 -27.95 -15.42 16.27
C GLY A 89 -28.80 -15.73 15.01
N GLY A 90 -28.19 -16.19 13.92
CA GLY A 90 -28.85 -16.41 12.62
C GLY A 90 -28.44 -15.41 11.53
N ASP A 91 -27.77 -14.31 11.89
CA ASP A 91 -27.32 -13.25 10.98
C ASP A 91 -25.79 -12.99 11.13
N PHE A 92 -25.28 -12.02 10.37
CA PHE A 92 -23.90 -11.56 10.46
C PHE A 92 -23.84 -10.24 11.22
N GLU A 93 -23.18 -10.27 12.37
CA GLU A 93 -23.02 -9.13 13.26
C GLU A 93 -21.61 -8.58 13.16
N ARG A 94 -21.42 -7.28 13.43
CA ARG A 94 -20.07 -6.71 13.52
C ARG A 94 -19.34 -7.32 14.71
N LEU A 95 -18.04 -7.56 14.54
CA LEU A 95 -17.20 -7.98 15.66
C LEU A 95 -17.25 -6.92 16.79
N GLU A 96 -17.33 -7.39 18.03
CA GLU A 96 -17.16 -6.52 19.21
C GLU A 96 -15.69 -6.08 19.41
N THR A 97 -14.77 -6.67 18.65
CA THR A 97 -13.34 -6.31 18.66
C THR A 97 -13.04 -5.11 17.77
N GLU A 98 -11.82 -4.59 17.87
CA GLU A 98 -11.36 -3.45 17.06
C GLU A 98 -11.50 -3.66 15.55
N PHE A 99 -11.57 -4.91 15.10
CA PHE A 99 -11.70 -5.29 13.69
C PHE A 99 -13.13 -5.27 13.13
N GLY A 100 -14.14 -5.16 14.01
CA GLY A 100 -15.54 -4.93 13.59
C GLY A 100 -15.84 -3.47 13.27
N ARG A 101 -14.89 -2.57 13.55
CA ARG A 101 -14.97 -1.17 13.12
C ARG A 101 -14.73 -1.07 11.62
N THR A 102 -15.36 -0.07 11.01
CA THR A 102 -15.14 0.25 9.60
C THR A 102 -13.79 0.93 9.43
N PHE A 103 -12.89 0.28 8.71
CA PHE A 103 -11.62 0.86 8.30
C PHE A 103 -11.76 1.53 6.94
N ARG A 104 -10.95 2.56 6.70
CA ARG A 104 -10.83 3.22 5.39
C ARG A 104 -9.48 2.94 4.77
N LEU A 105 -9.49 2.79 3.45
CA LEU A 105 -8.28 2.80 2.65
C LEU A 105 -7.60 4.17 2.75
N PRO A 106 -6.26 4.22 2.68
CA PRO A 106 -5.53 5.50 2.66
C PRO A 106 -5.84 6.32 1.41
N ASP A 107 -5.68 7.64 1.53
CA ASP A 107 -6.00 8.59 0.45
C ASP A 107 -5.22 8.30 -0.85
N GLY A 108 -5.95 7.98 -1.92
CA GLY A 108 -5.38 7.70 -3.23
C GLY A 108 -5.11 6.22 -3.51
N VAL A 109 -5.50 5.31 -2.62
CA VAL A 109 -5.60 3.87 -2.89
C VAL A 109 -7.04 3.56 -3.31
N ARG A 110 -7.23 3.01 -4.50
CA ARG A 110 -8.50 2.46 -4.99
C ARG A 110 -8.49 0.95 -4.83
N MET A 111 -9.59 0.38 -4.36
CA MET A 111 -9.77 -1.04 -4.24
C MET A 111 -10.84 -1.51 -5.22
N GLU A 112 -10.57 -2.62 -5.88
CA GLU A 112 -11.51 -3.34 -6.74
C GLU A 112 -11.61 -4.77 -6.23
N LEU A 113 -12.83 -5.28 -6.15
CA LEU A 113 -13.11 -6.63 -5.69
C LEU A 113 -13.72 -7.42 -6.84
N SER A 114 -13.09 -8.55 -7.17
CA SER A 114 -13.63 -9.52 -8.11
C SER A 114 -14.27 -10.67 -7.32
N THR A 115 -15.48 -10.42 -6.81
CA THR A 115 -16.38 -11.44 -6.25
C THR A 115 -17.84 -11.02 -6.48
N ASP A 116 -18.72 -11.99 -6.66
CA ASP A 116 -20.14 -11.73 -6.92
C ASP A 116 -20.90 -11.27 -5.66
N SER A 117 -20.33 -11.52 -4.47
CA SER A 117 -21.02 -11.36 -3.18
C SER A 117 -20.66 -10.07 -2.43
N GLY A 118 -19.66 -9.31 -2.89
CA GLY A 118 -19.14 -8.13 -2.17
C GLY A 118 -18.40 -8.43 -0.85
N HIS A 119 -18.21 -9.72 -0.51
CA HIS A 119 -17.56 -10.14 0.72
C HIS A 119 -16.76 -11.43 0.53
N ILE A 120 -15.80 -11.66 1.42
CA ILE A 120 -15.00 -12.88 1.49
C ILE A 120 -15.43 -13.65 2.73
N THR A 121 -15.91 -14.88 2.56
CA THR A 121 -16.29 -15.75 3.69
C THR A 121 -15.13 -16.63 4.13
N PHE A 122 -14.94 -16.70 5.44
CA PHE A 122 -13.99 -17.55 6.13
C PHE A 122 -14.77 -18.58 6.95
N GLN A 123 -14.61 -19.85 6.60
CA GLN A 123 -15.31 -20.94 7.26
C GLN A 123 -14.50 -21.49 8.45
N PRO A 124 -15.16 -22.05 9.48
CA PRO A 124 -14.51 -22.71 10.61
C PRO A 124 -13.59 -23.86 10.22
N THR A 125 -13.82 -24.45 9.05
CA THR A 125 -13.01 -25.51 8.46
C THR A 125 -11.67 -25.01 7.90
N GLY A 126 -11.42 -23.69 7.95
CA GLY A 126 -10.26 -23.03 7.39
C GLY A 126 -10.35 -22.80 5.87
N ARG A 127 -11.51 -23.08 5.28
CA ARG A 127 -11.84 -22.79 3.87
C ARG A 127 -12.15 -21.31 3.70
N VAL A 128 -11.68 -20.72 2.60
CA VAL A 128 -11.97 -19.32 2.24
C VAL A 128 -12.65 -19.28 0.87
N ASP A 129 -13.56 -18.34 0.64
CA ASP A 129 -14.12 -18.14 -0.70
C ASP A 129 -13.06 -17.58 -1.66
N ALA A 130 -13.07 -18.04 -2.91
CA ALA A 130 -12.16 -17.52 -3.93
C ALA A 130 -12.48 -16.05 -4.19
N ALA A 131 -11.51 -15.17 -3.94
CA ALA A 131 -11.67 -13.75 -4.10
C ALA A 131 -10.34 -13.11 -4.51
N THR A 132 -10.43 -12.13 -5.40
CA THR A 132 -9.29 -11.31 -5.81
C THR A 132 -9.56 -9.86 -5.44
N ILE A 133 -8.73 -9.31 -4.58
CA ILE A 133 -8.71 -7.89 -4.21
C ILE A 133 -7.59 -7.24 -5.00
N ARG A 134 -7.92 -6.25 -5.84
CA ARG A 134 -6.95 -5.46 -6.58
C ARG A 134 -6.89 -4.07 -5.99
N LEU A 135 -5.71 -3.66 -5.54
CA LEU A 135 -5.43 -2.33 -5.05
C LEU A 135 -4.70 -1.57 -6.15
N THR A 136 -5.15 -0.36 -6.47
CA THR A 136 -4.50 0.55 -7.41
C THR A 136 -4.14 1.84 -6.68
N GLY A 137 -2.86 2.13 -6.60
CA GLY A 137 -2.34 3.37 -6.02
C GLY A 137 -2.43 4.56 -6.97
N ARG A 138 -2.18 5.75 -6.42
CA ARG A 138 -2.30 7.05 -7.10
C ARG A 138 -1.39 7.23 -8.34
N GLN A 139 -0.31 6.46 -8.45
CA GLN A 139 0.62 6.47 -9.59
C GLN A 139 0.44 5.30 -10.57
N GLY A 140 -0.63 4.49 -10.41
CA GLY A 140 -0.85 3.31 -11.25
C GLY A 140 -0.14 2.05 -10.77
N ASP A 141 0.46 2.09 -9.57
CA ASP A 141 0.98 0.91 -8.88
C ASP A 141 -0.17 -0.05 -8.54
N ARG A 142 0.03 -1.35 -8.71
CA ARG A 142 -1.02 -2.37 -8.58
C ARG A 142 -0.56 -3.52 -7.71
N ALA A 143 -1.22 -3.68 -6.57
CA ALA A 143 -1.09 -4.87 -5.74
C ALA A 143 -2.31 -5.76 -5.92
N VAL A 144 -2.11 -7.06 -6.11
CA VAL A 144 -3.20 -8.03 -6.14
C VAL A 144 -3.05 -8.95 -4.94
N VAL A 145 -4.09 -8.99 -4.12
CA VAL A 145 -4.27 -9.96 -3.06
C VAL A 145 -5.31 -10.96 -3.55
N ALA A 146 -4.84 -12.08 -4.08
CA ALA A 146 -5.71 -13.15 -4.58
C ALA A 146 -5.63 -14.37 -3.64
N SER A 147 -6.78 -14.99 -3.40
CA SER A 147 -6.84 -16.40 -3.04
C SER A 147 -7.34 -17.16 -4.27
N PRO A 148 -6.45 -17.86 -5.01
CA PRO A 148 -6.82 -18.56 -6.24
C PRO A 148 -7.71 -19.78 -6.02
N SER A 149 -7.70 -20.35 -4.80
CA SER A 149 -8.57 -21.47 -4.46
C SER A 149 -8.86 -21.50 -2.97
N ALA A 150 -9.97 -22.16 -2.61
CA ALA A 150 -10.49 -22.25 -1.25
C ALA A 150 -9.57 -22.94 -0.22
N THR A 151 -8.39 -23.40 -0.65
CA THR A 151 -7.37 -24.10 0.14
C THR A 151 -6.00 -23.40 0.11
N GLU A 152 -5.80 -22.38 -0.74
CA GLU A 152 -4.52 -21.68 -0.88
C GLU A 152 -4.48 -20.36 -0.09
N ARG A 153 -3.32 -20.07 0.51
CA ARG A 153 -3.07 -18.83 1.25
C ARG A 153 -3.14 -17.61 0.33
N PHE A 154 -3.60 -16.49 0.87
CA PHE A 154 -3.48 -15.20 0.18
C PHE A 154 -2.00 -14.87 -0.02
N GLN A 155 -1.63 -14.57 -1.27
CA GLN A 155 -0.31 -14.07 -1.60
C GLN A 155 -0.44 -12.65 -2.15
N VAL A 156 0.45 -11.76 -1.70
CA VAL A 156 0.63 -10.46 -2.35
C VAL A 156 1.43 -10.71 -3.62
N THR A 157 0.80 -10.54 -4.77
CA THR A 157 1.52 -10.45 -6.04
C THR A 157 1.65 -8.97 -6.39
N ASP A 158 2.87 -8.45 -6.26
CA ASP A 158 3.22 -7.15 -6.84
C ASP A 158 3.14 -7.28 -8.36
N LEU A 159 2.14 -6.63 -8.99
CA LEU A 159 2.06 -6.56 -10.44
C LEU A 159 2.88 -5.35 -10.91
N HIS A 160 4.21 -5.49 -10.89
CA HIS A 160 5.10 -4.57 -11.57
C HIS A 160 5.01 -4.82 -13.08
N GLY A 161 3.95 -4.30 -13.71
CA GLY A 161 3.81 -4.18 -15.16
C GLY A 161 4.04 -5.46 -15.99
N SER A 162 3.13 -6.44 -15.93
CA SER A 162 2.85 -7.30 -17.09
C SER A 162 1.65 -8.22 -16.84
N GLU A 163 0.78 -8.23 -17.83
CA GLU A 163 -0.20 -9.27 -18.22
C GLU A 163 -1.36 -9.62 -17.26
N VAL A 164 -2.55 -9.25 -17.72
CA VAL A 164 -3.85 -9.78 -17.30
C VAL A 164 -4.09 -11.07 -18.11
N PRO A 165 -4.14 -12.27 -17.50
CA PRO A 165 -4.81 -13.39 -18.13
C PRO A 165 -6.32 -13.13 -18.00
N ARG A 166 -7.00 -13.18 -19.15
CA ARG A 166 -8.44 -13.02 -19.28
C ARG A 166 -9.22 -14.15 -18.60
#